data_AF-A0A7Y5QX23-F1
#
_entry.id   AF-A0A7Y5QX23-F1
#
_cell.length_a   1.000
_cell.length_b   1.000
_cell.length_c   1.000
_cell.angle_alpha   90.00
_cell.angle_beta   90.00
_cell.angle_gamma   90.00
#
_symmetry.space_group_name_H-M   'P 1'
#
loop_
_entity.id
_entity.type
_entity.pdbx_description
1 polymer ?
#
loop_
_entity_poly.entity_id
_entity_poly.type
_entity_poly.pdbx_seq_one_letter_code
_entity_poly.pdbx_strand_id
1 'polypeptide(L)'
;MSDYTRRDFLEKSATAALGAMVVPRWILGGNGYTPPSRKLNVAFVGIGGMGMSNMSQMLDENIVAVCDVDYAYVERSLAGRMRAPQGAAGPSTEAVRLRDAYTKAKKYTDFRKMLEQQKDIDAVVIATPDHTHAAVAVAAMRAGKHVYVQKPLTYSVYEARLLARVAKETKRVTQMGNQGHSMDGTRRIVEIVGSGVLGPIREVHIWTDRPYRYWAQGIPRPKAPEAAPTAATTPQTNQQAVKQQTAAQTPPGTPLPTPGPATQLPPAPPRWNGQTVERAVLEAMAENPQTVPAGLDWDLFLGPAPTIPYHPVYHPFSWRGWPEFGTSSLGDMGAHLIDQHYWALGLTQPTS
;
A
#
# COMPACT_ATOMS: atom_id res chain seq x y z
N MET A 1 6.20 79.32 6.14
CA MET A 1 5.77 77.95 6.46
C MET A 1 4.42 77.78 5.80
N SER A 2 4.29 76.89 4.81
CA SER A 2 3.04 76.67 4.10
C SER A 2 2.13 75.77 4.94
N ASP A 3 0.96 76.28 5.32
CA ASP A 3 -0.04 75.55 6.10
C ASP A 3 -0.61 74.37 5.29
N TYR A 4 -0.33 73.15 5.74
CA TYR A 4 -0.95 71.95 5.19
C TYR A 4 -2.42 71.90 5.59
N THR A 5 -3.31 71.84 4.59
CA THR A 5 -4.74 71.76 4.88
C THR A 5 -5.17 70.32 5.17
N ARG A 6 -6.25 70.13 5.94
CA ARG A 6 -6.83 68.78 6.19
C ARG A 6 -7.21 68.05 4.90
N ARG A 7 -7.53 68.81 3.84
CA ARG A 7 -7.81 68.26 2.51
C ARG A 7 -6.52 67.74 1.84
N ASP A 8 -5.42 68.48 1.91
CA ASP A 8 -4.11 68.00 1.42
C ASP A 8 -3.65 66.72 2.15
N PHE A 9 -3.91 66.63 3.46
CA PHE A 9 -3.59 65.43 4.22
C PHE A 9 -4.41 64.23 3.77
N LEU A 10 -5.74 64.38 3.61
CA LEU A 10 -6.61 63.28 3.16
C LEU A 10 -6.31 62.87 1.72
N GLU A 11 -6.04 63.82 0.84
CA GLU A 11 -5.70 63.57 -0.56
C GLU A 11 -4.36 62.84 -0.69
N LYS A 12 -3.32 63.31 0.02
CA LYS A 12 -2.03 62.62 0.07
C LYS A 12 -2.09 61.25 0.77
N SER A 13 -2.94 61.10 1.80
CA SER A 13 -3.13 59.81 2.49
C SER A 13 -3.88 58.79 1.64
N ALA A 14 -4.89 59.22 0.88
CA ALA A 14 -5.62 58.35 -0.04
C ALA A 14 -4.72 57.88 -1.20
N THR A 15 -3.82 58.74 -1.68
CA THR A 15 -2.88 58.39 -2.76
C THR A 15 -1.77 57.44 -2.27
N ALA A 16 -1.30 57.60 -1.02
CA ALA A 16 -0.36 56.67 -0.39
C ALA A 16 -0.98 55.29 -0.08
N ALA A 17 -2.24 55.25 0.34
CA ALA A 17 -2.95 53.99 0.61
C ALA A 17 -3.22 53.18 -0.66
N LEU A 18 -3.52 53.83 -1.79
CA LEU A 18 -3.69 53.15 -3.08
C LEU A 18 -2.36 52.66 -3.68
N GLY A 19 -1.26 53.39 -3.48
CA GLY A 19 0.08 52.98 -3.90
C GLY A 19 0.63 51.75 -3.17
N ALA A 20 0.22 51.53 -1.91
CA ALA A 20 0.61 50.36 -1.12
C ALA A 20 -0.21 49.09 -1.43
N MET A 21 -1.35 49.20 -2.12
CA MET A 21 -2.24 48.06 -2.39
C MET A 21 -1.93 47.28 -3.67
N VAL A 22 -1.03 47.80 -4.51
CA VAL A 22 -0.57 47.09 -5.72
C VAL A 22 0.93 46.89 -5.64
N VAL A 23 1.37 46.14 -4.63
CA VAL A 23 2.71 45.53 -4.67
C VAL A 23 2.59 44.30 -5.57
N PRO A 24 3.29 44.25 -6.73
CA PRO A 24 3.31 43.06 -7.56
C PRO A 24 3.73 41.84 -6.74
N ARG A 25 2.97 40.75 -6.85
CA ARG A 25 3.09 39.55 -5.99
C ARG A 25 4.47 38.87 -6.04
N TRP A 26 5.29 39.18 -7.02
CA TRP A 26 6.68 38.72 -7.16
C TRP A 26 7.68 39.49 -6.28
N ILE A 27 7.33 40.68 -5.77
CA ILE A 27 8.19 41.48 -4.87
C ILE A 27 8.12 40.95 -3.43
N LEU A 28 6.96 40.47 -2.96
CA LEU A 28 6.79 39.89 -1.62
C LEU A 28 7.17 38.40 -1.54
N GLY A 29 7.37 37.75 -2.69
CA GLY A 29 7.55 36.30 -2.78
C GLY A 29 8.85 35.86 -3.46
N GLY A 30 9.78 36.75 -3.81
CA GLY A 30 11.04 36.37 -4.47
C GLY A 30 10.90 35.44 -5.68
N ASN A 31 12.01 34.95 -6.22
CA ASN A 31 11.98 33.90 -7.23
C ASN A 31 11.96 32.54 -6.51
N GLY A 32 10.91 31.73 -6.74
CA GLY A 32 10.80 30.38 -6.18
C GLY A 32 9.99 30.21 -4.90
N TYR A 33 9.36 31.26 -4.33
CA TYR A 33 8.42 31.09 -3.23
C TYR A 33 6.96 31.04 -3.71
N THR A 34 6.36 29.86 -3.52
CA THR A 34 4.94 29.62 -3.78
C THR A 34 4.14 30.00 -2.53
N PRO A 35 3.32 31.06 -2.57
CA PRO A 35 2.53 31.45 -1.41
C PRO A 35 1.57 30.33 -1.01
N PRO A 36 1.22 30.18 0.28
CA PRO A 36 0.35 29.09 0.75
C PRO A 36 -0.99 28.98 0.01
N SER A 37 -1.55 30.08 -0.49
CA SER A 37 -2.78 30.10 -1.29
C SER A 37 -2.64 29.57 -2.72
N ARG A 38 -1.41 29.28 -3.17
CA ARG A 38 -1.12 28.59 -4.44
C ARG A 38 -0.70 27.14 -4.25
N LYS A 39 -0.53 26.69 -3.00
CA LYS A 39 -0.25 25.30 -2.67
C LYS A 39 -1.56 24.53 -2.67
N LEU A 40 -1.49 23.25 -3.02
CA LEU A 40 -2.61 22.33 -2.86
C LEU A 40 -2.80 22.00 -1.38
N ASN A 41 -4.06 21.95 -0.97
CA ASN A 41 -4.45 21.33 0.28
C ASN A 41 -4.65 19.83 0.05
N VAL A 42 -3.75 19.03 0.59
CA VAL A 42 -3.68 17.59 0.34
C VAL A 42 -4.08 16.82 1.59
N ALA A 43 -4.94 15.83 1.40
CA ALA A 43 -5.27 14.83 2.40
C ALA A 43 -4.64 13.48 2.07
N PHE A 44 -4.29 12.70 3.08
CA PHE A 44 -3.71 11.37 2.91
C PHE A 44 -4.59 10.30 3.54
N VAL A 45 -4.82 9.19 2.85
CA VAL A 45 -5.55 8.02 3.37
C VAL A 45 -4.63 6.81 3.29
N GLY A 46 -4.35 6.18 4.44
CA GLY A 46 -3.35 5.12 4.59
C GLY A 46 -1.94 5.67 4.68
N ILE A 47 -1.49 6.03 5.89
CA ILE A 47 -0.19 6.67 6.16
C ILE A 47 0.75 5.82 7.04
N GLY A 48 0.43 4.56 7.34
CA GLY A 48 1.34 3.70 8.10
C GLY A 48 2.66 3.34 7.40
N GLY A 49 2.64 3.24 6.06
CA GLY A 49 3.78 2.78 5.26
C GLY A 49 4.13 3.71 4.11
N MET A 50 3.79 3.31 2.87
CA MET A 50 4.09 4.10 1.67
C MET A 50 3.44 5.48 1.68
N GLY A 51 2.24 5.63 2.26
CA GLY A 51 1.61 6.94 2.39
C GLY A 51 2.44 7.94 3.20
N MET A 52 3.17 7.48 4.23
CA MET A 52 4.12 8.34 4.97
C MET A 52 5.29 8.79 4.07
N SER A 53 5.78 7.90 3.19
CA SER A 53 6.79 8.25 2.18
C SER A 53 6.26 9.19 1.10
N ASN A 54 4.98 9.08 0.74
CA ASN A 54 4.34 10.04 -0.16
C ASN A 54 4.21 11.41 0.52
N MET A 55 3.79 11.42 1.78
CA MET A 55 3.66 12.65 2.57
C MET A 55 5.00 13.38 2.71
N SER A 56 6.11 12.66 2.94
CA SER A 56 7.43 13.29 3.05
C SER A 56 7.89 13.97 1.75
N GLN A 57 7.46 13.46 0.60
CA GLN A 57 7.74 14.04 -0.72
C GLN A 57 6.81 15.21 -1.09
N MET A 58 5.79 15.49 -0.28
CA MET A 58 4.80 16.54 -0.53
C MET A 58 4.78 17.61 0.57
N LEU A 59 5.83 17.72 1.37
CA LEU A 59 5.93 18.69 2.48
C LEU A 59 6.04 20.15 2.03
N ASP A 60 6.14 20.39 0.72
CA ASP A 60 6.05 21.72 0.13
C ASP A 60 4.61 22.12 -0.19
N GLU A 61 3.63 21.21 -0.09
CA GLU A 61 2.20 21.47 -0.15
C GLU A 61 1.58 21.62 1.25
N ASN A 62 0.29 21.96 1.33
CA ASN A 62 -0.42 22.06 2.61
C ASN A 62 -1.02 20.68 2.98
N ILE A 63 -0.44 20.00 3.96
CA ILE A 63 -1.02 18.75 4.49
C ILE A 63 -2.13 19.11 5.49
N VAL A 64 -3.39 19.02 5.05
CA VAL A 64 -4.54 19.50 5.83
C VAL A 64 -5.20 18.38 6.65
N ALA A 65 -5.16 17.15 6.16
CA ALA A 65 -5.76 16.01 6.84
C ALA A 65 -4.99 14.70 6.59
N VAL A 66 -5.04 13.82 7.58
CA VAL A 66 -4.57 12.44 7.49
C VAL A 66 -5.66 11.50 7.96
N CYS A 67 -5.76 10.35 7.32
CA CYS A 67 -6.73 9.32 7.61
C CYS A 67 -6.04 7.95 7.67
N ASP A 68 -6.16 7.26 8.80
CA ASP A 68 -5.64 5.90 8.97
C ASP A 68 -6.48 5.12 9.97
N VAL A 69 -6.58 3.81 9.75
CA VAL A 69 -7.32 2.88 10.61
C VAL A 69 -6.50 2.42 11.81
N ASP A 70 -5.16 2.61 11.80
CA ASP A 70 -4.25 2.25 12.88
C ASP A 70 -3.22 3.35 13.15
N TYR A 71 -3.62 4.35 13.95
CA TYR A 71 -2.70 5.42 14.36
C TYR A 71 -1.55 4.93 15.24
N ALA A 72 -1.73 3.85 16.01
CA ALA A 72 -0.66 3.30 16.82
C ALA A 72 0.49 2.79 15.92
N TYR A 73 0.17 2.18 14.77
CA TYR A 73 1.16 1.82 13.76
C TYR A 73 1.77 3.04 13.07
N VAL A 74 0.96 4.04 12.71
CA VAL A 74 1.44 5.31 12.12
C VAL A 74 2.47 5.99 13.02
N GLU A 75 2.18 6.09 14.31
CA GLU A 75 3.05 6.74 15.29
C GLU A 75 4.35 5.97 15.49
N ARG A 76 4.30 4.62 15.52
CA ARG A 76 5.51 3.79 15.52
C ARG A 76 6.35 4.00 14.26
N SER A 77 5.72 4.06 13.09
CA SER A 77 6.38 4.32 11.80
C SER A 77 7.06 5.69 11.79
N LEU A 78 6.37 6.74 12.25
CA LEU A 78 6.90 8.09 12.38
C LEU A 78 8.06 8.15 13.38
N ALA A 79 7.92 7.52 14.55
CA ALA A 79 8.99 7.44 15.54
C ALA A 79 10.25 6.73 15.00
N GLY A 80 10.07 5.69 14.17
CA GLY A 80 11.17 5.03 13.46
C GLY A 80 11.91 5.98 12.53
N ARG A 81 11.20 6.81 11.77
CA ARG A 81 11.76 7.82 10.85
C ARG A 81 12.43 9.00 11.57
N MET A 82 12.05 9.26 12.81
CA MET A 82 12.65 10.29 13.66
C MET A 82 13.96 9.86 14.32
N ARG A 83 14.40 8.61 14.12
CA ARG A 83 15.71 8.16 14.63
C ARG A 83 16.82 8.84 13.85
N ALA A 84 17.81 9.35 14.58
CA ALA A 84 19.00 9.94 13.98
C ALA A 84 19.74 8.87 13.15
N PRO A 85 20.17 9.19 11.92
CA PRO A 85 21.12 8.36 11.19
C PRO A 85 22.38 8.13 12.02
N GLN A 86 23.08 7.02 11.79
CA GLN A 86 24.34 6.74 12.47
C GLN A 86 25.33 7.89 12.28
N GLY A 87 25.85 8.42 13.39
CA GLY A 87 26.78 9.55 13.39
C GLY A 87 26.13 10.94 13.32
N ALA A 88 24.80 11.05 13.24
CA ALA A 88 24.10 12.33 13.27
C ALA A 88 23.74 12.76 14.71
N ALA A 89 23.75 14.07 14.96
CA ALA A 89 23.39 14.66 16.26
C ALA A 89 21.86 14.66 16.52
N GLY A 90 21.05 14.31 15.52
CA GLY A 90 19.59 14.34 15.62
C GLY A 90 18.88 13.86 14.35
N PRO A 91 17.53 13.88 14.33
CA PRO A 91 16.73 13.58 13.16
C PRO A 91 17.05 14.51 11.98
N SER A 92 16.85 14.03 10.76
CA SER A 92 16.98 14.86 9.57
C SER A 92 15.94 15.99 9.56
N THR A 93 16.25 17.10 8.87
CA THR A 93 15.31 18.21 8.68
C THR A 93 14.00 17.76 8.04
N GLU A 94 14.07 16.82 7.09
CA GLU A 94 12.87 16.23 6.46
C GLU A 94 12.02 15.47 7.48
N ALA A 95 12.64 14.66 8.35
CA ALA A 95 11.91 13.91 9.37
C ALA A 95 11.19 14.85 10.36
N VAL A 96 11.86 15.95 10.76
CA VAL A 96 11.26 16.99 11.60
C VAL A 96 10.07 17.66 10.90
N ARG A 97 10.23 18.09 9.64
CA ARG A 97 9.14 18.68 8.84
C ARG A 97 7.96 17.71 8.67
N LEU A 98 8.24 16.43 8.45
CA LEU A 98 7.22 15.39 8.33
C LEU A 98 6.43 15.24 9.62
N ARG A 99 7.12 15.14 10.77
CA ARG A 99 6.47 15.09 12.09
C ARG A 99 5.60 16.31 12.31
N ASP A 100 6.11 17.51 12.03
CA ASP A 100 5.37 18.75 12.27
C ASP A 100 4.12 18.84 11.37
N ALA A 101 4.23 18.43 10.11
CA ALA A 101 3.10 18.32 9.20
C ALA A 101 2.06 17.29 9.70
N TYR A 102 2.49 16.11 10.16
CA TYR A 102 1.60 15.09 10.75
C TYR A 102 0.91 15.60 12.02
N THR A 103 1.63 16.29 12.90
CA THR A 103 1.08 16.83 14.14
C THR A 103 0.02 17.89 13.84
N LYS A 104 0.28 18.77 12.86
CA LYS A 104 -0.64 19.84 12.45
C LYS A 104 -1.87 19.33 11.70
N ALA A 105 -1.72 18.30 10.88
CA ALA A 105 -2.83 17.77 10.07
C ALA A 105 -3.97 17.23 10.96
N LYS A 106 -5.21 17.48 10.54
CA LYS A 106 -6.38 16.95 11.21
C LYS A 106 -6.48 15.44 11.00
N LYS A 107 -6.73 14.71 12.09
CA LYS A 107 -6.70 13.24 12.11
C LYS A 107 -8.11 12.67 11.97
N TYR A 108 -8.24 11.67 11.12
CA TYR A 108 -9.47 10.93 10.87
C TYR A 108 -9.19 9.44 10.88
N THR A 109 -10.16 8.64 11.30
CA THR A 109 -10.09 7.17 11.19
C THR A 109 -10.88 6.67 9.98
N ASP A 110 -11.97 7.37 9.65
CA ASP A 110 -12.85 7.06 8.52
C ASP A 110 -12.73 8.13 7.42
N PHE A 111 -12.34 7.70 6.21
CA PHE A 111 -12.17 8.60 5.07
C PHE A 111 -13.48 9.27 4.65
N ARG A 112 -14.64 8.64 4.90
CA ARG A 112 -15.95 9.22 4.59
C ARG A 112 -16.21 10.45 5.46
N LYS A 113 -15.92 10.33 6.76
CA LYS A 113 -15.99 11.47 7.70
C LYS A 113 -14.95 12.54 7.36
N MET A 114 -13.76 12.15 6.90
CA MET A 114 -12.75 13.10 6.42
C MET A 114 -13.29 13.92 5.25
N LEU A 115 -13.80 13.27 4.20
CA LEU A 115 -14.35 13.93 3.01
C LEU A 115 -15.59 14.79 3.34
N GLU A 116 -16.41 14.34 4.29
CA GLU A 116 -17.57 15.10 4.74
C GLU A 116 -17.18 16.33 5.56
N GLN A 117 -16.22 16.23 6.48
CA GLN A 117 -15.95 17.28 7.45
C GLN A 117 -14.84 18.25 7.03
N GLN A 118 -13.86 17.78 6.25
CA GLN A 118 -12.71 18.59 5.83
C GLN A 118 -12.99 19.21 4.45
N LYS A 119 -13.41 20.48 4.44
CA LYS A 119 -13.92 21.15 3.24
C LYS A 119 -12.84 21.74 2.34
N ASP A 120 -11.68 22.01 2.90
CA ASP A 120 -10.54 22.66 2.24
C ASP A 120 -9.63 21.70 1.47
N ILE A 121 -9.97 20.42 1.33
CA ILE A 121 -9.19 19.45 0.55
C ILE A 121 -9.30 19.75 -0.96
N ASP A 122 -8.17 19.81 -1.66
CA ASP A 122 -8.08 19.88 -3.12
C ASP A 122 -7.82 18.49 -3.73
N ALA A 123 -6.92 17.73 -3.10
CA ALA A 123 -6.46 16.42 -3.59
C ALA A 123 -6.34 15.39 -2.45
N VAL A 124 -6.53 14.11 -2.79
CA VAL A 124 -6.38 12.99 -1.87
C VAL A 124 -5.30 12.04 -2.39
N VAL A 125 -4.31 11.75 -1.56
CA VAL A 125 -3.31 10.70 -1.77
C VAL A 125 -3.79 9.44 -1.06
N ILE A 126 -3.96 8.36 -1.81
CA ILE A 126 -4.52 7.09 -1.36
C ILE A 126 -3.41 6.05 -1.39
N ALA A 127 -3.03 5.54 -0.23
CA ALA A 127 -1.98 4.54 -0.03
C ALA A 127 -2.41 3.46 0.97
N THR A 128 -3.69 3.10 0.91
CA THR A 128 -4.31 2.03 1.71
C THR A 128 -3.99 0.65 1.11
N PRO A 129 -4.44 -0.45 1.75
CA PRO A 129 -4.44 -1.76 1.09
C PRO A 129 -5.26 -1.79 -0.22
N ASP A 130 -4.83 -2.62 -1.19
CA ASP A 130 -5.32 -2.61 -2.58
C ASP A 130 -6.85 -2.70 -2.67
N HIS A 131 -7.47 -3.56 -1.85
CA HIS A 131 -8.92 -3.79 -1.83
C HIS A 131 -9.77 -2.55 -1.50
N THR A 132 -9.18 -1.52 -0.89
CA THR A 132 -9.88 -0.26 -0.56
C THR A 132 -9.60 0.88 -1.52
N HIS A 133 -8.56 0.77 -2.36
CA HIS A 133 -8.12 1.84 -3.27
C HIS A 133 -9.29 2.41 -4.09
N ALA A 134 -10.04 1.54 -4.75
CA ALA A 134 -11.12 1.96 -5.64
C ALA A 134 -12.26 2.65 -4.88
N ALA A 135 -12.65 2.13 -3.72
CA ALA A 135 -13.71 2.70 -2.90
C ALA A 135 -13.36 4.14 -2.45
N VAL A 136 -12.14 4.34 -1.93
CA VAL A 136 -11.67 5.65 -1.49
C VAL A 136 -11.55 6.61 -2.68
N ALA A 137 -11.00 6.15 -3.81
CA ALA A 137 -10.79 6.96 -4.99
C ALA A 137 -12.11 7.43 -5.63
N VAL A 138 -13.10 6.53 -5.75
CA VAL A 138 -14.45 6.89 -6.24
C VAL A 138 -15.09 7.91 -5.31
N ALA A 139 -15.04 7.69 -4.00
CA ALA A 139 -15.62 8.63 -3.03
C ALA A 139 -14.97 10.01 -3.10
N ALA A 140 -13.63 10.08 -3.15
CA ALA A 140 -12.89 11.33 -3.26
C ALA A 140 -13.19 12.07 -4.58
N MET A 141 -13.17 11.37 -5.72
CA MET A 141 -13.50 11.98 -7.01
C MET A 141 -14.94 12.49 -7.07
N ARG A 142 -15.90 11.72 -6.54
CA ARG A 142 -17.31 12.15 -6.45
C ARG A 142 -17.52 13.31 -5.47
N ALA A 143 -16.68 13.44 -4.45
CA ALA A 143 -16.59 14.61 -3.59
C ALA A 143 -15.86 15.80 -4.25
N GLY A 144 -15.54 15.69 -5.54
CA GLY A 144 -14.92 16.75 -6.33
C GLY A 144 -13.41 16.89 -6.14
N LYS A 145 -12.73 15.90 -5.54
CA LYS A 145 -11.30 15.96 -5.22
C LYS A 145 -10.44 15.32 -6.31
N HIS A 146 -9.24 15.85 -6.53
CA HIS A 146 -8.22 15.16 -7.33
C HIS A 146 -7.68 13.95 -6.56
N VAL A 147 -7.22 12.92 -7.27
CA VAL A 147 -6.74 11.69 -6.61
C VAL A 147 -5.39 11.24 -7.12
N TYR A 148 -4.50 10.94 -6.19
CA TYR A 148 -3.32 10.12 -6.44
C TYR A 148 -3.56 8.78 -5.75
N VAL A 149 -3.40 7.66 -6.46
CA VAL A 149 -3.64 6.33 -5.90
C VAL A 149 -2.36 5.50 -6.04
N GLN A 150 -1.88 4.92 -4.95
CA GLN A 150 -0.72 4.05 -4.99
C GLN A 150 -0.93 2.85 -5.89
N LYS A 151 0.19 2.30 -6.35
CA LYS A 151 0.20 1.03 -7.07
C LYS A 151 0.01 -0.15 -6.10
N PRO A 152 -0.52 -1.28 -6.58
CA PRO A 152 -1.30 -1.42 -7.81
C PRO A 152 -2.57 -0.56 -7.74
N LEU A 153 -3.00 -0.01 -8.88
CA LEU A 153 -4.08 0.99 -8.90
C LEU A 153 -5.36 0.47 -8.23
N THR A 154 -5.68 -0.79 -8.46
CA THR A 154 -6.91 -1.44 -8.00
C THR A 154 -6.69 -2.92 -7.73
N TYR A 155 -7.63 -3.50 -6.99
CA TYR A 155 -7.65 -4.94 -6.71
C TYR A 155 -8.12 -5.75 -7.92
N SER A 156 -9.02 -5.21 -8.74
CA SER A 156 -9.54 -5.86 -9.94
C SER A 156 -9.45 -5.00 -11.21
N VAL A 157 -9.52 -5.64 -12.38
CA VAL A 157 -9.60 -4.94 -13.68
C VAL A 157 -10.91 -4.16 -13.81
N TYR A 158 -12.00 -4.68 -13.22
CA TYR A 158 -13.28 -3.98 -13.18
C TYR A 158 -13.15 -2.63 -12.48
N GLU A 159 -12.51 -2.61 -11.31
CA GLU A 159 -12.26 -1.37 -10.57
C GLU A 159 -11.39 -0.39 -11.37
N ALA A 160 -10.35 -0.84 -12.06
CA ALA A 160 -9.53 0.04 -12.90
C ALA A 160 -10.39 0.74 -13.98
N ARG A 161 -11.27 -0.02 -14.64
CA ARG A 161 -12.22 0.51 -15.64
C ARG A 161 -13.24 1.46 -15.01
N LEU A 162 -13.71 1.16 -13.80
CA LEU A 162 -14.60 2.02 -13.03
C LEU A 162 -13.91 3.35 -12.69
N LEU A 163 -12.67 3.33 -12.20
CA LEU A 163 -11.91 4.55 -11.89
C LEU A 163 -11.69 5.42 -13.13
N ALA A 164 -11.35 4.82 -14.27
CA ALA A 164 -11.22 5.54 -15.54
C ALA A 164 -12.53 6.24 -15.94
N ARG A 165 -13.67 5.56 -15.76
CA ARG A 165 -15.00 6.14 -16.02
C ARG A 165 -15.30 7.29 -15.07
N VAL A 166 -15.14 7.09 -13.77
CA VAL A 166 -15.44 8.10 -12.75
C VAL A 166 -14.54 9.33 -12.91
N ALA A 167 -13.27 9.15 -13.25
CA ALA A 167 -12.36 10.27 -13.55
C ALA A 167 -12.86 11.12 -14.72
N LYS A 168 -13.37 10.49 -15.78
CA LYS A 168 -13.97 11.18 -16.94
C LYS A 168 -15.27 11.90 -16.58
N GLU A 169 -16.16 11.24 -15.84
CA GLU A 169 -17.44 11.81 -15.39
C GLU A 169 -17.25 13.03 -14.49
N THR A 170 -16.36 12.91 -13.50
CA THR A 170 -16.10 13.94 -12.49
C THR A 170 -15.10 15.00 -12.98
N LYS A 171 -14.45 14.78 -14.12
CA LYS A 171 -13.40 15.65 -14.69
C LYS A 171 -12.33 15.97 -13.64
N ARG A 172 -11.85 14.95 -12.94
CA ARG A 172 -10.77 15.08 -11.95
C ARG A 172 -9.45 14.64 -12.58
N VAL A 173 -8.39 15.38 -12.26
CA VAL A 173 -7.01 14.92 -12.46
C VAL A 173 -6.77 13.71 -11.56
N THR A 174 -6.23 12.65 -12.15
CA THR A 174 -5.85 11.42 -11.46
C THR A 174 -4.42 11.04 -11.79
N GLN A 175 -3.73 10.40 -10.85
CA GLN A 175 -2.40 9.85 -11.06
C GLN A 175 -2.23 8.53 -10.29
N MET A 176 -1.65 7.52 -10.95
CA MET A 176 -1.21 6.30 -10.27
C MET A 176 0.21 6.49 -9.73
N GLY A 177 0.50 5.93 -8.56
CA GLY A 177 1.79 6.02 -7.88
C GLY A 177 2.90 5.16 -8.45
N ASN A 178 3.02 5.09 -9.78
CA ASN A 178 4.13 4.38 -10.41
C ASN A 178 5.37 5.26 -10.52
N GLN A 179 6.18 5.28 -9.45
CA GLN A 179 7.33 6.19 -9.34
C GLN A 179 8.35 6.04 -10.48
N GLY A 180 8.46 4.86 -11.09
CA GLY A 180 9.36 4.63 -12.21
C GLY A 180 9.09 5.58 -13.39
N HIS A 181 7.84 5.98 -13.62
CA HIS A 181 7.46 6.88 -14.73
C HIS A 181 7.93 8.33 -14.51
N SER A 182 8.26 8.68 -13.27
CA SER A 182 8.73 10.01 -12.89
C SER A 182 10.26 10.15 -12.92
N MET A 183 10.98 9.06 -13.24
CA MET A 183 12.45 9.02 -13.22
C MET A 183 13.05 8.90 -14.63
N ASP A 184 14.26 9.44 -14.80
CA ASP A 184 14.95 9.49 -16.10
C ASP A 184 15.27 8.10 -16.69
N GLY A 185 15.37 7.07 -15.87
CA GLY A 185 15.59 5.70 -16.34
C GLY A 185 14.51 5.24 -17.31
N THR A 186 13.23 5.38 -16.94
CA THR A 186 12.11 4.99 -17.82
C THR A 186 12.02 5.91 -19.03
N ARG A 187 12.23 7.22 -18.86
CA ARG A 187 12.21 8.17 -19.98
C ARG A 187 13.24 7.81 -21.04
N ARG A 188 14.46 7.46 -20.61
CA ARG A 188 15.53 6.99 -21.51
C ARG A 188 15.15 5.72 -22.25
N ILE A 189 14.48 4.77 -21.59
CA ILE A 189 13.99 3.55 -22.26
C ILE A 189 13.00 3.94 -23.37
N VAL A 190 12.03 4.80 -23.06
CA VAL A 190 11.05 5.29 -24.03
C VAL A 190 11.72 6.02 -25.21
N GLU A 191 12.72 6.87 -24.94
CA GLU A 191 13.49 7.58 -25.96
C GLU A 191 14.28 6.64 -26.88
N ILE A 192 14.97 5.64 -26.31
CA ILE A 192 15.73 4.66 -27.09
C ILE A 192 14.79 3.86 -28.01
N VAL A 193 13.67 3.37 -27.48
CA VAL A 193 12.68 2.64 -28.27
C VAL A 193 12.08 3.55 -29.35
N GLY A 194 11.67 4.76 -28.99
CA GLY A 194 11.07 5.74 -29.90
C GLY A 194 12.02 6.24 -30.99
N SER A 195 13.33 6.23 -30.76
CA SER A 195 14.35 6.60 -31.76
C SER A 195 14.43 5.62 -32.93
N GLY A 196 13.96 4.38 -32.75
CA GLY A 196 14.08 3.31 -33.73
C GLY A 196 15.48 2.69 -33.86
N VAL A 197 16.47 3.09 -33.05
CA VAL A 197 17.85 2.57 -33.12
C VAL A 197 17.95 1.06 -32.91
N LEU A 198 17.01 0.46 -32.19
CA LEU A 198 16.93 -0.98 -31.93
C LEU A 198 16.26 -1.78 -33.06
N GLY A 199 15.66 -1.11 -34.04
CA GLY A 199 14.78 -1.74 -35.02
C GLY A 199 13.48 -2.29 -34.40
N PRO A 200 12.74 -3.15 -35.12
CA PRO A 200 11.50 -3.75 -34.62
C PRO A 200 11.74 -4.63 -33.40
N ILE A 201 11.14 -4.27 -32.27
CA ILE A 201 11.20 -5.06 -31.03
C ILE A 201 10.29 -6.29 -31.16
N ARG A 202 10.86 -7.47 -30.90
CA ARG A 202 10.14 -8.77 -30.99
C ARG A 202 9.86 -9.40 -29.64
N GLU A 203 10.73 -9.13 -28.66
CA GLU A 203 10.67 -9.78 -27.37
C GLU A 203 11.22 -8.83 -26.29
N VAL A 204 10.64 -8.92 -25.10
CA VAL A 204 11.07 -8.20 -23.90
C VAL A 204 11.17 -9.22 -22.77
N HIS A 205 12.34 -9.29 -22.13
CA HIS A 205 12.57 -10.19 -21.01
C HIS A 205 12.50 -9.40 -19.70
N ILE A 206 11.65 -9.86 -18.77
CA ILE A 206 11.42 -9.21 -17.48
C ILE A 206 11.69 -10.21 -16.37
N TRP A 207 12.59 -9.89 -15.45
CA TRP A 207 12.90 -10.73 -14.29
C TRP A 207 13.10 -9.89 -13.02
N THR A 208 12.87 -10.50 -11.86
CA THR A 208 13.09 -9.87 -10.55
C THR A 208 13.36 -10.93 -9.49
N ASP A 209 14.30 -10.67 -8.60
CA ASP A 209 14.55 -11.48 -7.40
C ASP A 209 13.92 -10.85 -6.13
N ARG A 210 13.26 -9.69 -6.27
CA ARG A 210 12.73 -8.92 -5.14
C ARG A 210 11.74 -9.68 -4.25
N PRO A 211 10.75 -10.44 -4.78
CA PRO A 211 9.83 -11.20 -3.94
C PRO A 211 10.51 -12.27 -3.07
N TYR A 212 11.73 -12.68 -3.43
CA TYR A 212 12.51 -13.65 -2.67
C TYR A 212 13.52 -12.98 -1.73
N ARG A 213 14.26 -11.98 -2.21
CA ARG A 213 15.47 -11.47 -1.53
C ARG A 213 15.28 -10.19 -0.74
N TYR A 214 14.42 -9.29 -1.20
CA TYR A 214 14.36 -7.91 -0.69
C TYR A 214 12.98 -7.50 -0.18
N TRP A 215 11.93 -8.18 -0.64
CA TRP A 215 10.54 -7.80 -0.43
C TRP A 215 9.62 -9.02 -0.30
N ALA A 216 9.98 -9.93 0.61
CA ALA A 216 9.24 -11.16 0.85
C ALA A 216 7.76 -10.86 1.17
N GLN A 217 6.86 -11.44 0.38
CA GLN A 217 5.41 -11.38 0.61
C GLN A 217 4.94 -12.68 1.27
N GLY A 218 4.06 -12.58 2.26
CA GLY A 218 3.46 -13.73 2.94
C GLY A 218 4.15 -14.16 4.24
N ILE A 219 3.81 -15.36 4.71
CA ILE A 219 4.32 -15.92 5.97
C ILE A 219 5.60 -16.71 5.69
N PRO A 220 6.67 -16.54 6.50
CA PRO A 220 7.81 -17.44 6.44
C PRO A 220 7.38 -18.89 6.58
N ARG A 221 8.08 -19.80 5.89
CA ARG A 221 7.87 -21.24 6.08
C ARG A 221 7.97 -21.56 7.58
N PRO A 222 7.01 -22.30 8.17
CA PRO A 222 7.10 -22.74 9.55
C PRO A 222 8.45 -23.42 9.78
N LYS A 223 9.16 -23.02 10.83
CA LYS A 223 10.33 -23.76 11.28
C LYS A 223 9.85 -25.12 11.76
N ALA A 224 10.67 -26.16 11.58
CA ALA A 224 10.43 -27.43 12.24
C ALA A 224 10.22 -27.15 13.74
N PRO A 225 9.27 -27.82 14.41
CA PRO A 225 9.11 -27.67 15.85
C PRO A 225 10.49 -27.84 16.49
N GLU A 226 10.89 -26.89 17.32
CA GLU A 226 12.07 -27.07 18.15
C GLU A 226 11.82 -28.34 18.96
N ALA A 227 12.71 -29.33 18.85
CA ALA A 227 12.54 -30.58 19.56
C ALA A 227 12.30 -30.22 21.03
N ALA A 228 11.18 -30.67 21.59
CA ALA A 228 10.87 -30.44 23.00
C ALA A 228 12.13 -30.78 23.81
N PRO A 229 12.54 -29.96 24.79
CA PRO A 229 13.75 -30.22 25.56
C PRO A 229 13.64 -31.64 26.09
N THR A 230 14.49 -32.53 25.58
CA THR A 230 14.50 -33.93 25.94
C THR A 230 14.71 -33.97 27.45
N ALA A 231 13.66 -34.32 28.20
CA ALA A 231 13.82 -34.67 29.60
C ALA A 231 14.88 -35.76 29.63
N ALA A 232 15.97 -35.52 30.35
CA ALA A 232 17.11 -36.42 30.42
C ALA A 232 16.63 -37.79 30.93
N THR A 233 16.40 -38.73 30.03
CA THR A 233 16.24 -40.14 30.37
C THR A 233 17.61 -40.79 30.28
N THR A 234 18.12 -41.16 31.46
CA THR A 234 19.29 -42.00 31.67
C THR A 234 19.26 -43.22 30.74
N PRO A 235 20.39 -43.59 30.09
CA PRO A 235 20.40 -44.70 29.15
C PRO A 235 20.27 -46.03 29.90
N GLN A 236 19.11 -46.67 29.82
CA GLN A 236 19.00 -48.11 30.05
C GLN A 236 19.20 -48.83 28.72
N THR A 237 20.37 -49.43 28.56
CA THR A 237 20.68 -50.42 27.53
C THR A 237 19.72 -51.59 27.64
N ASN A 238 18.94 -51.86 26.59
CA ASN A 238 18.33 -53.18 26.38
C ASN A 238 18.39 -53.56 24.91
N GLN A 239 19.52 -54.15 24.52
CA GLN A 239 19.76 -54.83 23.24
C GLN A 239 19.01 -56.19 23.13
N GLN A 240 17.77 -56.30 23.61
CA GLN A 240 17.07 -57.59 23.67
C GLN A 240 15.65 -57.64 23.10
N ALA A 241 15.19 -56.64 22.35
CA ALA A 241 13.86 -56.68 21.70
C ALA A 241 13.87 -56.73 20.16
N VAL A 242 15.00 -57.05 19.51
CA VAL A 242 15.11 -57.13 18.03
C VAL A 242 15.41 -58.56 17.53
N LYS A 243 15.09 -59.60 18.32
CA LYS A 243 15.35 -61.00 17.91
C LYS A 243 14.16 -61.96 17.95
N GLN A 244 12.92 -61.47 18.02
CA GLN A 244 11.74 -62.34 17.87
C GLN A 244 10.65 -61.66 17.04
N GLN A 245 10.89 -61.53 15.73
CA GLN A 245 9.81 -61.41 14.73
C GLN A 245 10.36 -61.63 13.31
N THR A 246 11.03 -62.77 13.12
CA THR A 246 11.30 -63.33 11.79
C THR A 246 11.08 -64.84 11.88
N ALA A 247 9.82 -65.26 11.72
CA ALA A 247 9.42 -66.58 11.20
C ALA A 247 7.89 -66.75 11.40
N ALA A 248 7.11 -66.43 10.37
CA ALA A 248 5.81 -67.05 10.16
C ALA A 248 5.55 -67.10 8.65
N GLN A 249 5.92 -68.23 8.03
CA GLN A 249 5.53 -68.57 6.67
C GLN A 249 4.04 -68.90 6.67
N THR A 250 3.28 -68.25 5.81
CA THR A 250 1.86 -68.56 5.57
C THR A 250 1.75 -69.87 4.78
N PRO A 251 0.90 -70.84 5.18
CA PRO A 251 0.68 -72.05 4.40
C PRO A 251 -0.15 -71.76 3.14
N PRO A 252 0.09 -72.44 2.01
CA PRO A 252 -0.65 -72.22 0.78
C PRO A 252 -2.05 -72.88 0.87
N GLY A 253 -3.12 -72.09 0.65
CA GLY A 253 -4.47 -72.65 0.43
C GLY A 253 -5.66 -71.95 1.08
N THR A 254 -5.54 -70.75 1.66
CA THR A 254 -6.72 -70.05 2.21
C THR A 254 -7.51 -69.33 1.11
N PRO A 255 -8.83 -69.54 0.96
CA PRO A 255 -9.65 -68.79 0.00
C PRO A 255 -9.67 -67.30 0.35
N LEU A 256 -9.59 -66.44 -0.66
CA LEU A 256 -9.72 -64.99 -0.52
C LEU A 256 -11.09 -64.63 0.11
N PRO A 257 -11.13 -63.72 1.10
CA PRO A 257 -12.41 -63.27 1.66
C PRO A 257 -13.21 -62.50 0.61
N THR A 258 -14.51 -62.79 0.54
CA THR A 258 -15.49 -62.13 -0.33
C THR A 258 -15.54 -60.62 -0.04
N PRO A 259 -15.63 -59.72 -1.04
CA PRO A 259 -15.67 -58.29 -0.79
C PRO A 259 -16.95 -57.92 -0.04
N GLY A 260 -16.80 -57.31 1.14
CA GLY A 260 -17.90 -56.64 1.83
C GLY A 260 -18.41 -55.43 1.05
N PRO A 261 -19.58 -54.86 1.41
CA PRO A 261 -20.18 -53.75 0.69
C PRO A 261 -19.21 -52.56 0.63
N ALA A 262 -19.08 -51.98 -0.57
CA ALA A 262 -18.14 -50.91 -0.86
C ALA A 262 -18.23 -49.79 0.17
N THR A 263 -17.22 -49.69 1.03
CA THR A 263 -16.96 -48.48 1.81
C THR A 263 -16.78 -47.35 0.81
N GLN A 264 -17.62 -46.33 0.95
CA GLN A 264 -17.54 -45.12 0.15
C GLN A 264 -16.10 -44.60 0.24
N LEU A 265 -15.40 -44.56 -0.90
CA LEU A 265 -14.03 -44.07 -0.96
C LEU A 265 -13.98 -42.69 -0.31
N PRO A 266 -12.97 -42.40 0.52
CA PRO A 266 -12.79 -41.06 1.06
C PRO A 266 -12.78 -40.06 -0.11
N PRO A 267 -13.38 -38.87 0.06
CA PRO A 267 -13.42 -37.88 -1.00
C PRO A 267 -12.00 -37.67 -1.53
N ALA A 268 -11.89 -37.55 -2.86
CA ALA A 268 -10.61 -37.32 -3.50
C ALA A 268 -9.92 -36.13 -2.82
N PRO A 269 -8.61 -36.21 -2.53
CA PRO A 269 -7.91 -35.12 -1.89
C PRO A 269 -8.11 -33.85 -2.73
N PRO A 270 -8.33 -32.69 -2.09
CA PRO A 270 -8.56 -31.46 -2.81
C PRO A 270 -7.42 -31.25 -3.81
N ARG A 271 -7.76 -30.79 -5.03
CA ARG A 271 -6.74 -30.43 -6.01
C ARG A 271 -5.93 -29.29 -5.41
N TRP A 272 -4.71 -29.59 -4.95
CA TRP A 272 -3.80 -28.59 -4.42
C TRP A 272 -3.39 -27.64 -5.54
N ASN A 273 -4.06 -26.49 -5.59
CA ASN A 273 -3.68 -25.32 -6.37
C ASN A 273 -3.54 -24.12 -5.42
N GLY A 274 -3.04 -22.99 -5.92
CA GLY A 274 -2.82 -21.78 -5.10
C GLY A 274 -4.06 -21.35 -4.31
N GLN A 275 -5.23 -21.32 -4.96
CA GLN A 275 -6.49 -20.92 -4.33
C GLN A 275 -6.93 -21.87 -3.21
N THR A 276 -6.71 -23.18 -3.38
CA THR A 276 -7.02 -24.18 -2.35
C THR A 276 -6.09 -24.04 -1.15
N VAL A 277 -4.79 -23.78 -1.37
CA VAL A 277 -3.83 -23.53 -0.29
C VAL A 277 -4.20 -22.24 0.44
N GLU A 278 -4.44 -21.15 -0.29
CA GLU A 278 -4.81 -19.85 0.29
C GLU A 278 -6.06 -19.97 1.16
N ARG A 279 -7.10 -20.64 0.67
CA ARG A 279 -8.34 -20.86 1.42
C ARG A 279 -8.10 -21.67 2.69
N ALA A 280 -7.35 -22.76 2.61
CA ALA A 280 -7.03 -23.58 3.77
C ALA A 280 -6.24 -22.78 4.84
N VAL A 281 -5.34 -21.90 4.41
CA VAL A 281 -4.60 -21.03 5.34
C VAL A 281 -5.54 -20.00 5.97
N LEU A 282 -6.42 -19.36 5.19
CA LEU A 282 -7.40 -18.40 5.69
C LEU A 282 -8.38 -19.03 6.69
N GLU A 283 -8.88 -20.22 6.38
CA GLU A 283 -9.72 -21.02 7.29
C GLU A 283 -8.98 -21.30 8.59
N ALA A 284 -7.72 -21.75 8.53
CA ALA A 284 -6.90 -22.00 9.72
C ALA A 284 -6.67 -20.73 10.57
N MET A 285 -6.50 -19.56 9.93
CA MET A 285 -6.38 -18.29 10.66
C MET A 285 -7.71 -17.86 11.28
N ALA A 286 -8.84 -18.12 10.60
CA ALA A 286 -10.17 -17.82 11.10
C ALA A 286 -10.57 -18.72 12.28
N GLU A 287 -10.08 -19.96 12.32
CA GLU A 287 -10.26 -20.89 13.45
C GLU A 287 -9.47 -20.49 14.71
N ASN A 288 -8.42 -19.67 14.57
CA ASN A 288 -7.61 -19.16 15.67
C ASN A 288 -7.51 -17.62 15.68
N PRO A 289 -8.64 -16.92 15.85
CA PRO A 289 -8.67 -15.47 15.78
C PRO A 289 -7.87 -14.86 16.93
N GLN A 290 -7.26 -13.70 16.68
CA GLN A 290 -6.53 -12.94 17.70
C GLN A 290 -7.29 -11.67 18.07
N THR A 291 -6.97 -11.10 19.22
CA THR A 291 -7.56 -9.83 19.65
C THR A 291 -7.08 -8.68 18.75
N VAL A 292 -8.03 -7.89 18.25
CA VAL A 292 -7.74 -6.66 17.51
C VAL A 292 -6.95 -5.71 18.42
N PRO A 293 -5.77 -5.23 18.01
CA PRO A 293 -4.99 -4.27 18.78
C PRO A 293 -5.79 -3.00 19.09
N ALA A 294 -5.59 -2.46 20.29
CA ALA A 294 -6.19 -1.19 20.66
C ALA A 294 -5.79 -0.09 19.66
N GLY A 295 -6.77 0.63 19.14
CA GLY A 295 -6.58 1.71 18.17
C GLY A 295 -6.55 1.28 16.71
N LEU A 296 -6.63 -0.02 16.39
CA LEU A 296 -6.92 -0.52 15.04
C LEU A 296 -8.44 -0.66 14.85
N ASP A 297 -8.99 0.07 13.88
CA ASP A 297 -10.36 -0.13 13.41
C ASP A 297 -10.39 -1.23 12.34
N TRP A 298 -10.65 -2.46 12.77
CA TRP A 298 -10.63 -3.63 11.88
C TRP A 298 -11.78 -3.62 10.87
N ASP A 299 -12.96 -3.11 11.25
CA ASP A 299 -14.11 -3.01 10.32
C ASP A 299 -13.80 -2.06 9.17
N LEU A 300 -13.21 -0.89 9.48
CA LEU A 300 -12.74 0.04 8.45
C LEU A 300 -11.56 -0.51 7.64
N PHE A 301 -10.67 -1.30 8.25
CA PHE A 301 -9.60 -1.98 7.51
C PHE A 301 -10.17 -2.95 6.49
N LEU A 302 -11.15 -3.78 6.87
CA LEU A 302 -11.81 -4.75 5.97
C LEU A 302 -12.52 -4.03 4.82
N GLY A 303 -13.24 -2.94 5.11
CA GLY A 303 -13.94 -2.15 4.10
C GLY A 303 -14.84 -3.02 3.20
N PRO A 304 -14.58 -3.11 1.88
CA PRO A 304 -15.38 -3.94 0.96
C PRO A 304 -14.98 -5.42 0.95
N ALA A 305 -13.93 -5.84 1.65
CA ALA A 305 -13.49 -7.23 1.70
C ALA A 305 -14.47 -8.09 2.52
N PRO A 306 -14.44 -9.43 2.37
CA PRO A 306 -15.20 -10.33 3.21
C PRO A 306 -14.92 -10.11 4.70
N THR A 307 -15.95 -10.27 5.54
CA THR A 307 -15.78 -10.22 6.99
C THR A 307 -14.95 -11.42 7.46
N ILE A 308 -13.69 -11.16 7.82
CA ILE A 308 -12.81 -12.17 8.40
C ILE A 308 -12.32 -11.74 9.79
N PRO A 309 -12.13 -12.66 10.74
CA PRO A 309 -11.55 -12.32 12.04
C PRO A 309 -10.15 -11.74 11.91
N TYR A 310 -9.78 -10.87 12.84
CA TYR A 310 -8.43 -10.32 12.88
C TYR A 310 -7.40 -11.41 13.20
N HIS A 311 -6.28 -11.35 12.50
CA HIS A 311 -5.07 -12.07 12.82
C HIS A 311 -3.86 -11.17 12.51
N PRO A 312 -2.81 -11.11 13.36
CA PRO A 312 -1.63 -10.26 13.17
C PRO A 312 -0.79 -10.61 11.95
N VAL A 313 -1.18 -11.63 11.20
CA VAL A 313 -0.52 -12.04 9.96
C VAL A 313 -0.97 -11.22 8.75
N TYR A 314 -2.11 -10.54 8.84
CA TYR A 314 -2.63 -9.68 7.78
C TYR A 314 -2.01 -8.28 7.89
N HIS A 315 -2.24 -7.62 9.01
CA HIS A 315 -1.85 -6.24 9.26
C HIS A 315 -0.65 -6.19 10.22
N PRO A 316 0.34 -5.29 10.04
CA PRO A 316 0.27 -4.08 9.21
C PRO A 316 0.93 -4.12 7.83
N PHE A 317 1.65 -5.20 7.48
CA PHE A 317 2.48 -5.20 6.27
C PHE A 317 2.14 -6.31 5.27
N SER A 318 1.83 -7.51 5.76
CA SER A 318 1.73 -8.71 4.93
C SER A 318 0.42 -8.86 4.18
N TRP A 319 -0.54 -7.95 4.38
CA TRP A 319 -1.89 -7.97 3.81
C TRP A 319 -1.88 -8.20 2.29
N ARG A 320 -0.86 -7.71 1.58
CA ARG A 320 -0.78 -7.82 0.13
C ARG A 320 -0.66 -9.26 -0.38
N GLY A 321 -0.08 -10.15 0.44
CA GLY A 321 0.05 -11.56 0.12
C GLY A 321 -1.26 -12.34 0.24
N TRP A 322 -2.32 -11.71 0.76
CA TRP A 322 -3.62 -12.34 0.99
C TRP A 322 -4.60 -11.90 -0.10
N PRO A 323 -5.26 -12.85 -0.78
CA PRO A 323 -6.16 -12.53 -1.88
C PRO A 323 -7.34 -11.66 -1.45
N GLU A 324 -7.71 -11.60 -0.19
CA GLU A 324 -8.80 -10.74 0.31
C GLU A 324 -8.41 -9.26 0.28
N PHE A 325 -7.12 -8.96 0.41
CA PHE A 325 -6.65 -7.59 0.65
C PHE A 325 -5.74 -7.05 -0.44
N GLY A 326 -5.10 -7.91 -1.22
CA GLY A 326 -4.09 -7.54 -2.19
C GLY A 326 -3.99 -8.47 -3.39
N THR A 327 -3.13 -8.06 -4.31
CA THR A 327 -2.91 -8.73 -5.61
C THR A 327 -1.57 -9.46 -5.68
N SER A 328 -1.04 -9.85 -4.50
CA SER A 328 0.23 -10.55 -4.34
C SER A 328 1.45 -9.80 -4.92
N SER A 329 2.57 -10.49 -5.00
CA SER A 329 3.84 -9.95 -5.53
C SER A 329 3.72 -9.49 -6.98
N LEU A 330 2.84 -10.11 -7.77
CA LEU A 330 2.65 -9.75 -9.17
C LEU A 330 1.99 -8.37 -9.30
N GLY A 331 0.96 -8.06 -8.50
CA GLY A 331 0.39 -6.72 -8.50
C GLY A 331 1.33 -5.67 -7.91
N ASP A 332 2.13 -6.04 -6.89
CA ASP A 332 3.10 -5.13 -6.28
C ASP A 332 4.23 -4.73 -7.24
N MET A 333 4.86 -5.73 -7.85
CA MET A 333 6.10 -5.59 -8.61
C MET A 333 5.85 -5.54 -10.11
N GLY A 334 4.83 -6.25 -10.61
CA GLY A 334 4.48 -6.25 -12.03
C GLY A 334 4.15 -4.85 -12.53
N ALA A 335 3.46 -4.02 -11.74
CA ALA A 335 3.21 -2.63 -12.08
C ALA A 335 4.50 -1.80 -12.27
N HIS A 336 5.59 -2.11 -11.56
CA HIS A 336 6.87 -1.44 -11.76
C HIS A 336 7.67 -1.98 -12.94
N LEU A 337 7.58 -3.28 -13.19
CA LEU A 337 8.46 -3.99 -14.11
C LEU A 337 7.87 -4.12 -15.51
N ILE A 338 6.55 -4.23 -15.62
CA ILE A 338 5.85 -4.47 -16.90
C ILE A 338 5.42 -3.16 -17.55
N ASP A 339 4.96 -2.18 -16.76
CA ASP A 339 4.36 -0.93 -17.24
C ASP A 339 5.31 -0.11 -18.14
N GLN A 340 6.61 -0.07 -17.81
CA GLN A 340 7.63 0.67 -18.58
C GLN A 340 7.70 0.21 -20.04
N HIS A 341 7.56 -1.09 -20.27
CA HIS A 341 7.61 -1.67 -21.60
C HIS A 341 6.31 -1.42 -22.37
N TYR A 342 5.17 -1.47 -21.68
CA TYR A 342 3.88 -1.07 -22.26
C TYR A 342 3.92 0.38 -22.73
N TRP A 343 4.47 1.27 -21.92
CA TRP A 343 4.61 2.68 -22.28
C TRP A 343 5.58 2.87 -23.45
N ALA A 344 6.80 2.31 -23.39
CA ALA A 344 7.82 2.49 -24.43
C ALA A 344 7.39 1.93 -25.79
N LEU A 345 6.63 0.83 -25.81
CA LEU A 345 6.12 0.19 -27.02
C LEU A 345 4.75 0.72 -27.48
N GLY A 346 4.13 1.62 -26.72
CA GLY A 346 2.78 2.12 -27.02
C GLY A 346 1.70 1.03 -26.97
N LEU A 347 1.88 0.01 -26.12
CA LEU A 347 0.91 -1.07 -25.98
C LEU A 347 -0.34 -0.61 -25.22
N THR A 348 -1.50 -1.08 -25.67
CA THR A 348 -2.80 -0.80 -25.04
C THR A 348 -3.42 -2.08 -24.45
N GLN A 349 -4.67 -1.99 -24.00
CA GLN A 349 -5.41 -3.18 -23.58
C GLN A 349 -5.45 -4.23 -24.71
N PRO A 350 -5.36 -5.53 -24.39
CA PRO A 350 -5.59 -6.59 -25.36
C PRO A 350 -6.98 -6.42 -26.00
N THR A 351 -7.04 -6.55 -27.32
CA THR A 351 -8.29 -6.40 -28.09
C THR A 351 -8.95 -7.74 -28.42
N SER A 352 -8.30 -8.87 -28.11
CA SER A 352 -8.73 -10.23 -28.43
C SER A 352 -8.21 -11.22 -27.40
#